data_AF-A0A318US15-F1
#
_entry.id   AF-A0A318US15-F1
#
_cell.length_a   1.000
_cell.length_b   1.000
_cell.length_c   1.000
_cell.angle_alpha   90.00
_cell.angle_beta   90.00
_cell.angle_gamma   90.00
#
_symmetry.space_group_name_H-M   'P 1'
#
loop_
_entity.id
_entity.type
_entity.pdbx_description
1 polymer ?
#
loop_
_entity_poly.entity_id
_entity_poly.type
_entity_poly.pdbx_seq_one_letter_code
_entity_poly.pdbx_strand_id
1 'polypeptide(L)'
;MKLQRTLILAISSLCFFLCTSCKKNTTEPKIEDPKVPSLPDTVTKPPVVTGRTLFFGTGTGVLKIDGATFATKCNDLIKIKGGSYSQIEIKNISADDGCAINIVNDGLVELSGDGKQMLLSNLNNVVISGNGTAGIDKGFSFKNSSNRSVQLNGTIDKFTFQYATFQNVQDYLIAYNSTRVYNGSENSYSKQLKFLNIDCDNTASMIYFPATVASGSITGLIKDIEIAYVKFSNSPGVMSVVNLGAAEDYNIHHNIVKNINSASNNHNGIFQLDGNGKFYNNLIRDHQGNAVRSWLFSVASAVKEVQIYNNIVFNSRKYSAFEVQGFSNLVIPGTTNYANAKIFNNTCGSLDLSKDWVGVVADVYDLLGGKCEVFNNLAFNFPSPSNNNYIWSQQSAIPAVATNNLYFNNSAAAGIKDESTFTLSDNSAAKNASITNKVVLTTDYYGKRRNSTYSIGAVE
;
A
#
# COMPACT_ATOMS: atom_id res chain seq x y z
N MET A 1 -38.42 67.31 19.91
CA MET A 1 -39.63 67.67 20.68
C MET A 1 -40.62 66.50 20.59
N LYS A 2 -41.06 65.97 21.74
CA LYS A 2 -42.16 65.00 22.06
C LYS A 2 -42.86 64.28 20.88
N LEU A 3 -42.82 62.95 20.74
CA LEU A 3 -43.49 61.86 21.49
C LEU A 3 -45.03 61.78 21.29
N GLN A 4 -45.51 60.72 20.60
CA GLN A 4 -46.63 59.80 20.94
C GLN A 4 -47.07 59.01 19.68
N ARG A 5 -46.79 57.69 19.61
CA ARG A 5 -47.68 56.54 19.94
C ARG A 5 -48.97 56.48 19.12
N THR A 6 -49.19 55.40 18.36
CA THR A 6 -50.31 54.46 18.54
C THR A 6 -50.01 53.14 17.80
N LEU A 7 -50.24 52.03 18.50
CA LEU A 7 -50.12 50.62 18.12
C LEU A 7 -51.52 50.13 17.71
N ILE A 8 -51.69 49.46 16.57
CA ILE A 8 -52.82 48.54 16.33
C ILE A 8 -52.30 47.28 15.61
N LEU A 9 -52.53 46.13 16.27
CA LEU A 9 -52.35 44.77 15.79
C LEU A 9 -53.26 44.47 14.59
N ALA A 10 -52.74 43.74 13.60
CA ALA A 10 -53.55 42.87 12.75
C ALA A 10 -52.82 41.53 12.56
N ILE A 11 -53.44 40.48 13.09
CA ILE A 11 -53.04 39.08 13.01
C ILE A 11 -53.37 38.57 11.60
N SER A 12 -52.37 38.11 10.85
CA SER A 12 -52.58 37.30 9.65
C SER A 12 -51.72 36.04 9.73
N SER A 13 -52.35 34.98 10.23
CA SER A 13 -51.89 33.60 10.13
C SER A 13 -52.09 33.11 8.70
N LEU A 14 -51.02 32.77 7.96
CA LEU A 14 -51.13 31.88 6.81
C LEU A 14 -49.79 31.21 6.45
N CYS A 15 -49.75 29.90 6.73
CA CYS A 15 -49.05 28.85 6.00
C CYS A 15 -47.54 29.02 5.70
N PHE A 16 -46.71 28.75 6.72
CA PHE A 16 -45.39 28.16 6.50
C PHE A 16 -45.55 26.73 6.00
N PHE A 17 -45.42 26.51 4.69
CA PHE A 17 -45.16 25.20 4.12
C PHE A 17 -43.76 24.73 4.58
N LEU A 18 -43.75 23.95 5.65
CA LEU A 18 -42.61 23.11 6.02
C LEU A 18 -42.48 22.00 4.97
N CYS A 19 -41.66 22.24 3.93
CA CYS A 19 -41.13 21.17 3.11
C CYS A 19 -40.05 20.42 3.93
N THR A 20 -40.50 19.58 4.87
CA THR A 20 -39.67 18.53 5.47
C THR A 20 -39.37 17.51 4.38
N SER A 21 -38.25 17.72 3.67
CA SER A 21 -37.62 16.69 2.86
C SER A 21 -37.18 15.56 3.80
N CYS A 22 -38.00 14.52 3.90
CA CYS A 22 -37.56 13.21 4.35
C CYS A 22 -36.47 12.73 3.39
N LYS A 23 -35.20 13.00 3.71
CA LYS A 23 -34.10 12.25 3.15
C LYS A 23 -34.32 10.78 3.56
N LYS A 24 -34.82 9.99 2.61
CA LYS A 24 -34.71 8.53 2.66
C LYS A 24 -33.22 8.25 2.85
N ASN A 25 -32.83 7.76 4.03
CA ASN A 25 -31.57 7.08 4.21
C ASN A 25 -31.65 5.81 3.34
N THR A 26 -31.30 5.96 2.06
CA THR A 26 -30.82 4.84 1.27
C THR A 26 -29.51 4.43 1.93
N THR A 27 -29.58 3.46 2.83
CA THR A 27 -28.42 2.62 3.13
C THR A 27 -27.97 2.05 1.79
N GLU A 28 -26.93 2.66 1.21
CA GLU A 28 -26.21 2.05 0.10
C GLU A 28 -25.83 0.64 0.54
N PRO A 29 -26.08 -0.38 -0.29
CA PRO A 29 -25.66 -1.73 0.02
C PRO A 29 -24.16 -1.71 0.29
N LYS A 30 -23.76 -2.15 1.48
CA LYS A 30 -22.36 -2.35 1.83
C LYS A 30 -21.82 -3.40 0.87
N ILE A 31 -21.12 -2.97 -0.16
CA ILE A 31 -20.40 -3.87 -1.07
C ILE A 31 -19.45 -4.67 -0.17
N GLU A 32 -19.66 -6.00 -0.09
CA GLU A 32 -18.73 -6.86 0.64
C GLU A 32 -17.34 -6.70 0.04
N ASP A 33 -16.35 -6.53 0.92
CA ASP A 33 -14.98 -6.40 0.47
C ASP A 33 -14.59 -7.64 -0.32
N PRO A 34 -13.96 -7.48 -1.50
CA PRO A 34 -13.46 -8.62 -2.25
C PRO A 34 -12.52 -9.41 -1.34
N LYS A 35 -12.81 -10.70 -1.18
CA LYS A 35 -11.98 -11.58 -0.35
C LYS A 35 -10.62 -11.70 -1.01
N VAL A 36 -9.60 -11.05 -0.45
CA VAL A 36 -8.21 -11.39 -0.75
C VAL A 36 -8.00 -12.84 -0.30
N PRO A 37 -7.32 -13.67 -1.10
CA PRO A 37 -6.91 -14.99 -0.64
C PRO A 37 -6.20 -14.86 0.70
N SER A 38 -6.69 -15.59 1.70
CA SER A 38 -5.90 -15.81 2.91
C SER A 38 -4.56 -16.41 2.51
N LEU A 39 -3.50 -16.13 3.28
CA LEU A 39 -2.22 -16.82 3.11
C LEU A 39 -2.50 -18.31 2.89
N PRO A 40 -1.94 -18.95 1.85
CA PRO A 40 -2.01 -20.39 1.77
C PRO A 40 -1.37 -20.95 3.04
N ASP A 41 -2.11 -21.77 3.80
CA ASP A 41 -1.65 -22.47 5.01
C ASP A 41 -0.44 -23.40 4.76
N THR A 42 0.02 -23.50 3.51
CA THR A 42 1.04 -24.43 3.04
C THR A 42 2.48 -23.94 3.18
N VAL A 43 2.75 -22.76 3.74
CA VAL A 43 4.10 -22.53 4.27
C VAL A 43 4.16 -23.32 5.57
N THR A 44 4.66 -24.56 5.50
CA THR A 44 5.16 -25.28 6.67
C THR A 44 6.15 -24.36 7.36
N LYS A 45 5.65 -23.57 8.32
CA LYS A 45 6.48 -22.72 9.15
C LYS A 45 7.51 -23.66 9.75
N PRO A 46 8.82 -23.45 9.52
CA PRO A 46 9.82 -24.21 10.23
C PRO A 46 9.42 -24.20 11.71
N PRO A 47 9.47 -25.35 12.43
CA PRO A 47 9.11 -25.36 13.83
C PRO A 47 9.90 -24.25 14.52
N VAL A 48 9.20 -23.24 15.04
CA VAL A 48 9.85 -22.15 15.75
C VAL A 48 10.40 -22.79 17.02
N VAL A 49 11.70 -23.07 17.01
CA VAL A 49 12.43 -23.52 18.21
C VAL A 49 12.35 -22.38 19.19
N THR A 50 11.36 -22.41 20.07
CA THR A 50 11.17 -21.33 21.04
C THR A 50 12.28 -21.47 22.08
N GLY A 51 13.08 -20.41 22.24
CA GLY A 51 14.06 -20.28 23.31
C GLY A 51 13.37 -20.04 24.65
N ARG A 52 13.80 -19.04 25.40
CA ARG A 52 13.16 -18.69 26.68
C ARG A 52 11.91 -17.84 26.41
N THR A 53 10.92 -17.92 27.28
CA THR A 53 9.80 -16.97 27.30
C THR A 53 10.04 -15.91 28.36
N LEU A 54 9.94 -14.63 27.98
CA LEU A 54 10.12 -13.47 28.85
C LEU A 54 8.83 -12.64 28.86
N PHE A 55 8.35 -12.26 30.03
CA PHE A 55 7.13 -11.46 30.18
C PHE A 55 7.49 -10.02 30.52
N PHE A 56 6.94 -9.06 29.77
CA PHE A 56 7.22 -7.64 29.92
C PHE A 56 5.94 -6.82 30.03
N GLY A 57 6.02 -5.72 30.77
CA GLY A 57 4.96 -4.73 30.89
C GLY A 57 3.96 -5.03 32.01
N THR A 58 3.33 -3.96 32.49
CA THR A 58 2.28 -4.01 33.52
C THR A 58 0.88 -3.86 32.93
N GLY A 59 0.78 -3.55 31.63
CA GLY A 59 -0.44 -3.14 30.94
C GLY A 59 -0.70 -1.63 30.98
N THR A 60 0.21 -0.83 31.56
CA THR A 60 0.06 0.64 31.65
C THR A 60 1.39 1.37 31.59
N GLY A 61 1.34 2.69 31.38
CA GLY A 61 2.52 3.56 31.45
C GLY A 61 3.50 3.35 30.30
N VAL A 62 4.78 3.60 30.58
CA VAL A 62 5.88 3.43 29.62
C VAL A 62 6.50 2.05 29.78
N LEU A 63 6.52 1.27 28.71
CA LEU A 63 7.25 0.00 28.62
C LEU A 63 8.60 0.22 27.92
N LYS A 64 9.67 -0.33 28.49
CA LYS A 64 11.01 -0.36 27.89
C LYS A 64 11.53 -1.79 27.81
N ILE A 65 11.92 -2.20 26.61
CA ILE A 65 12.58 -3.48 26.32
C ILE A 65 13.90 -3.14 25.65
N ASP A 66 15.01 -3.28 26.40
CA ASP A 66 16.35 -2.96 25.91
C ASP A 66 17.23 -4.22 25.92
N GLY A 67 17.54 -4.75 24.73
CA GLY A 67 18.33 -5.97 24.58
C GLY A 67 19.73 -5.88 25.18
N ALA A 68 20.27 -4.67 25.36
CA ALA A 68 21.55 -4.44 26.03
C ALA A 68 21.49 -4.73 27.55
N THR A 69 20.31 -4.73 28.16
CA THR A 69 20.16 -4.86 29.63
C THR A 69 19.96 -6.30 30.10
N PHE A 70 19.34 -7.17 29.29
CA PHE A 70 19.01 -8.55 29.70
C PHE A 70 19.56 -9.64 28.79
N ALA A 71 20.37 -9.26 27.77
CA ALA A 71 21.02 -10.14 26.80
C ALA A 71 20.05 -11.14 26.14
N THR A 72 19.48 -10.73 25.01
CA THR A 72 18.62 -11.58 24.19
C THR A 72 19.37 -12.84 23.74
N LYS A 73 18.71 -14.00 23.82
CA LYS A 73 19.22 -15.28 23.32
C LYS A 73 18.48 -15.69 22.06
N CYS A 74 19.15 -16.51 21.25
CA CYS A 74 18.58 -17.09 20.03
C CYS A 74 17.15 -17.60 20.27
N ASN A 75 16.21 -17.12 19.45
CA ASN A 75 14.79 -17.48 19.51
C ASN A 75 14.04 -17.15 20.82
N ASP A 76 14.51 -16.20 21.63
CA ASP A 76 13.72 -15.72 22.77
C ASP A 76 12.33 -15.24 22.30
N LEU A 77 11.30 -15.60 23.08
CA LEU A 77 9.92 -15.14 22.93
C LEU A 77 9.61 -14.12 24.03
N ILE A 78 9.37 -12.88 23.64
CA ILE A 78 8.99 -11.79 24.53
C ILE A 78 7.48 -11.58 24.43
N LYS A 79 6.78 -11.67 25.55
CA LYS A 79 5.33 -11.41 25.65
C LYS A 79 5.09 -10.06 26.32
N ILE A 80 4.42 -9.15 25.62
CA ILE A 80 3.99 -7.86 26.16
C ILE A 80 2.58 -8.02 26.73
N LYS A 81 2.45 -7.80 28.04
CA LYS A 81 1.16 -7.84 28.74
C LYS A 81 0.18 -6.84 28.11
N GLY A 82 -1.04 -7.27 27.85
CA GLY A 82 -2.12 -6.43 27.33
C GLY A 82 -2.51 -5.30 28.28
N GLY A 83 -2.98 -4.20 27.72
CA GLY A 83 -3.38 -2.99 28.42
C GLY A 83 -3.14 -1.73 27.58
N SER A 84 -3.26 -0.55 28.19
CA SER A 84 -3.11 0.75 27.54
C SER A 84 -1.77 1.39 27.92
N TYR A 85 -0.82 1.43 27.00
CA TYR A 85 0.49 2.03 27.21
C TYR A 85 0.52 3.48 26.74
N SER A 86 1.25 4.34 27.47
CA SER A 86 1.57 5.69 26.98
C SER A 86 2.73 5.67 26.00
N GLN A 87 3.65 4.70 26.12
CA GLN A 87 4.73 4.51 25.16
C GLN A 87 5.26 3.07 25.27
N ILE A 88 5.71 2.50 24.15
CA ILE A 88 6.49 1.26 24.12
C ILE A 88 7.81 1.55 23.42
N GLU A 89 8.93 1.34 24.11
CA GLU A 89 10.28 1.48 23.56
C GLU A 89 10.94 0.10 23.47
N ILE A 90 11.34 -0.32 22.27
CA ILE A 90 12.04 -1.59 22.02
C ILE A 90 13.33 -1.26 21.29
N LYS A 91 14.47 -1.62 21.89
CA LYS A 91 15.77 -1.25 21.31
C LYS A 91 16.90 -2.22 21.57
N ASN A 92 17.94 -2.08 20.74
CA ASN A 92 19.23 -2.77 20.85
C ASN A 92 19.08 -4.30 20.91
N ILE A 93 18.22 -4.84 20.06
CA ILE A 93 18.04 -6.28 19.93
C ILE A 93 18.66 -6.71 18.61
N SER A 94 19.65 -7.59 18.69
CA SER A 94 20.27 -8.19 17.52
C SER A 94 20.39 -9.70 17.74
N ALA A 95 19.99 -10.48 16.74
CA ALA A 95 20.18 -11.92 16.73
C ALA A 95 20.81 -12.38 15.41
N ASP A 96 21.54 -13.49 15.48
CA ASP A 96 22.15 -14.13 14.32
C ASP A 96 21.09 -14.71 13.38
N ASP A 97 21.49 -15.03 12.15
CA ASP A 97 20.58 -15.60 11.15
C ASP A 97 20.01 -16.95 11.60
N GLY A 98 18.71 -17.14 11.38
CA GLY A 98 17.99 -18.32 11.88
C GLY A 98 17.61 -18.27 13.37
N CYS A 99 17.93 -17.18 14.08
CA CYS A 99 17.73 -17.03 15.52
C CYS A 99 16.76 -15.90 15.92
N ALA A 100 15.72 -15.63 15.11
CA ALA A 100 14.88 -14.43 15.25
C ALA A 100 14.28 -14.24 16.65
N ILE A 101 14.34 -13.02 17.19
CA ILE A 101 13.66 -12.68 18.45
C ILE A 101 12.20 -12.35 18.16
N ASN A 102 11.29 -13.05 18.84
CA ASN A 102 9.85 -12.88 18.62
C ASN A 102 9.26 -12.06 19.76
N ILE A 103 8.56 -10.97 19.44
CA ILE A 103 7.86 -10.11 20.39
C ILE A 103 6.37 -10.16 20.06
N VAL A 104 5.56 -10.63 21.00
CA VAL A 104 4.13 -10.85 20.79
C VAL A 104 3.28 -10.24 21.89
N ASN A 105 2.01 -9.99 21.59
CA ASN A 105 1.03 -9.54 22.57
C ASN A 105 0.50 -10.70 23.45
N ASP A 106 0.25 -10.41 24.72
CA ASP A 106 -0.44 -11.28 25.69
C ASP A 106 -1.65 -10.54 26.27
N GLY A 107 -2.77 -10.56 25.53
CA GLY A 107 -3.87 -9.61 25.60
C GLY A 107 -3.78 -8.53 24.51
N LEU A 108 -4.76 -7.62 24.46
CA LEU A 108 -4.72 -6.47 23.54
C LEU A 108 -3.75 -5.41 24.06
N VAL A 109 -2.78 -4.99 23.26
CA VAL A 109 -1.83 -3.91 23.56
C VAL A 109 -2.26 -2.66 22.81
N GLU A 110 -2.74 -1.65 23.54
CA GLU A 110 -3.31 -0.44 22.97
C GLU A 110 -2.45 0.80 23.27
N LEU A 111 -2.31 1.66 22.26
CA LEU A 111 -1.76 3.02 22.34
C LEU A 111 -2.79 3.99 21.73
N SER A 112 -3.70 4.51 22.57
CA SER A 112 -4.78 5.40 22.13
C SER A 112 -4.68 6.81 22.70
N GLY A 113 -4.61 7.84 21.86
CA GLY A 113 -4.47 9.25 22.26
C GLY A 113 -3.16 9.90 21.80
N ASP A 114 -3.15 11.23 21.81
CA ASP A 114 -1.99 12.04 21.41
C ASP A 114 -0.74 11.74 22.27
N GLY A 115 0.42 11.81 21.64
CA GLY A 115 1.72 11.52 22.25
C GLY A 115 2.01 10.04 22.51
N LYS A 116 1.04 9.13 22.29
CA LYS A 116 1.25 7.70 22.50
C LYS A 116 1.80 7.02 21.25
N GLN A 117 2.90 6.29 21.43
CA GLN A 117 3.68 5.76 20.31
C GLN A 117 4.54 4.55 20.68
N MET A 118 4.90 3.78 19.66
CA MET A 118 5.90 2.72 19.71
C MET A 118 7.20 3.20 19.06
N LEU A 119 8.29 3.18 19.82
CA LEU A 119 9.62 3.58 19.39
C LEU A 119 10.50 2.34 19.25
N LEU A 120 10.99 2.09 18.03
CA LEU A 120 11.77 0.91 17.67
C LEU A 120 13.14 1.36 17.18
N SER A 121 14.22 0.86 17.78
CA SER A 121 15.57 1.27 17.37
C SER A 121 16.63 0.18 17.46
N ASN A 122 17.57 0.17 16.52
CA ASN A 122 18.69 -0.78 16.50
C ASN A 122 18.21 -2.24 16.62
N LEU A 123 17.37 -2.65 15.66
CA LEU A 123 16.75 -3.97 15.62
C LEU A 123 17.31 -4.77 14.44
N ASN A 124 17.87 -5.94 14.73
CA ASN A 124 18.32 -6.90 13.73
C ASN A 124 17.74 -8.29 14.03
N ASN A 125 17.05 -8.86 13.04
CA ASN A 125 16.41 -10.17 13.12
C ASN A 125 15.33 -10.25 14.22
N VAL A 126 14.35 -9.35 14.15
CA VAL A 126 13.27 -9.19 15.14
C VAL A 126 11.91 -9.25 14.46
N VAL A 127 10.99 -10.01 15.04
CA VAL A 127 9.59 -10.10 14.62
C VAL A 127 8.69 -9.57 15.73
N ILE A 128 7.95 -8.50 15.46
CA ILE A 128 6.89 -7.97 16.33
C ILE A 128 5.53 -8.36 15.73
N SER A 129 4.76 -9.16 16.46
CA SER A 129 3.53 -9.79 15.96
C SER A 129 2.36 -9.70 16.92
N GLY A 130 1.26 -9.09 16.48
CA GLY A 130 0.03 -8.96 17.27
C GLY A 130 -0.91 -10.17 17.27
N ASN A 131 -0.45 -11.37 16.92
CA ASN A 131 -1.27 -12.59 16.93
C ASN A 131 -0.85 -13.59 18.03
N GLY A 132 -0.23 -13.10 19.12
CA GLY A 132 0.27 -13.93 20.22
C GLY A 132 -0.81 -14.44 21.18
N THR A 133 -2.02 -13.86 21.11
CA THR A 133 -3.14 -14.19 22.00
C THR A 133 -4.29 -14.78 21.20
N ALA A 134 -4.75 -15.97 21.59
CA ALA A 134 -5.87 -16.63 20.95
C ALA A 134 -7.14 -15.74 20.98
N GLY A 135 -7.83 -15.64 19.84
CA GLY A 135 -9.02 -14.79 19.69
C GLY A 135 -8.73 -13.31 19.46
N ILE A 136 -7.46 -12.89 19.39
CA ILE A 136 -7.06 -11.53 19.02
C ILE A 136 -6.22 -11.57 17.75
N ASP A 137 -6.84 -11.22 16.62
CA ASP A 137 -6.17 -11.25 15.31
C ASP A 137 -5.19 -10.09 15.12
N LYS A 138 -5.43 -8.94 15.76
CA LYS A 138 -4.63 -7.71 15.67
C LYS A 138 -4.35 -7.14 17.06
N GLY A 139 -3.32 -7.66 17.69
CA GLY A 139 -3.01 -7.44 19.10
C GLY A 139 -2.30 -6.13 19.42
N PHE A 140 -1.74 -5.45 18.41
CA PHE A 140 -1.23 -4.09 18.55
C PHE A 140 -2.22 -3.10 17.94
N SER A 141 -2.76 -2.19 18.75
CA SER A 141 -3.78 -1.23 18.32
C SER A 141 -3.37 0.20 18.63
N PHE A 142 -3.36 1.04 17.59
CA PHE A 142 -3.01 2.45 17.67
C PHE A 142 -4.22 3.28 17.26
N LYS A 143 -4.70 4.16 18.12
CA LYS A 143 -5.98 4.85 17.90
C LYS A 143 -5.97 6.31 18.29
N ASN A 144 -6.79 7.11 17.61
CA ASN A 144 -7.18 8.46 18.02
C ASN A 144 -5.97 9.35 18.39
N SER A 145 -5.01 9.48 17.47
CA SER A 145 -3.77 10.22 17.71
C SER A 145 -3.50 11.19 16.58
N SER A 146 -3.05 12.40 16.91
CA SER A 146 -2.53 13.36 15.95
C SER A 146 -1.05 13.16 15.63
N ASN A 147 -0.39 12.16 16.23
CA ASN A 147 1.05 11.91 16.10
C ASN A 147 1.34 10.55 15.45
N ARG A 148 2.60 10.36 15.05
CA ARG A 148 3.10 9.11 14.51
C ARG A 148 2.97 7.97 15.52
N SER A 149 2.48 6.83 15.04
CA SER A 149 2.18 5.68 15.91
C SER A 149 3.39 4.77 16.11
N VAL A 150 4.17 4.51 15.07
CA VAL A 150 5.38 3.68 15.10
C VAL A 150 6.55 4.44 14.48
N GLN A 151 7.64 4.58 15.22
CA GLN A 151 8.86 5.22 14.72
C GLN A 151 10.03 4.25 14.74
N LEU A 152 10.62 4.05 13.57
CA LEU A 152 11.84 3.28 13.39
C LEU A 152 13.04 4.23 13.40
N ASN A 153 14.10 3.87 14.14
CA ASN A 153 15.30 4.68 14.27
C ASN A 153 16.58 3.83 14.25
N GLY A 154 17.70 4.43 13.84
CA GLY A 154 18.99 3.74 13.78
C GLY A 154 19.01 2.60 12.76
N THR A 155 19.75 1.53 13.09
CA THR A 155 19.87 0.36 12.20
C THR A 155 18.67 -0.56 12.37
N ILE A 156 17.91 -0.76 11.30
CA ILE A 156 16.77 -1.68 11.26
C ILE A 156 16.99 -2.64 10.09
N ASP A 157 17.24 -3.91 10.39
CA ASP A 157 17.52 -4.96 9.42
C ASP A 157 16.78 -6.25 9.81
N LYS A 158 16.33 -7.03 8.83
CA LYS A 158 15.63 -8.32 9.06
C LYS A 158 14.48 -8.17 10.06
N PHE A 159 13.66 -7.15 9.86
CA PHE A 159 12.63 -6.73 10.80
C PHE A 159 11.25 -6.98 10.23
N THR A 160 10.35 -7.55 11.04
CA THR A 160 8.95 -7.75 10.68
C THR A 160 8.04 -7.08 11.69
N PHE A 161 7.11 -6.27 11.22
CA PHE A 161 5.99 -5.74 12.01
C PHE A 161 4.67 -6.21 11.40
N GLN A 162 3.87 -6.91 12.20
CA GLN A 162 2.66 -7.55 11.67
C GLN A 162 1.51 -7.69 12.67
N TYR A 163 0.29 -7.87 12.13
CA TYR A 163 -0.95 -8.03 12.89
C TYR A 163 -1.24 -6.81 13.79
N ALA A 164 -1.31 -5.62 13.17
CA ALA A 164 -1.59 -4.36 13.84
C ALA A 164 -2.81 -3.64 13.25
N THR A 165 -3.42 -2.76 14.04
CA THR A 165 -4.52 -1.88 13.63
C THR A 165 -4.19 -0.43 13.90
N PHE A 166 -4.54 0.45 12.97
CA PHE A 166 -4.45 1.90 13.08
C PHE A 166 -5.82 2.53 12.79
N GLN A 167 -6.32 3.37 13.68
CA GLN A 167 -7.62 4.00 13.51
C GLN A 167 -7.61 5.47 13.94
N ASN A 168 -8.12 6.37 13.10
CA ASN A 168 -8.18 7.81 13.42
C ASN A 168 -6.81 8.40 13.79
N VAL A 169 -5.77 8.07 13.01
CA VAL A 169 -4.40 8.60 13.23
C VAL A 169 -4.05 9.59 12.12
N GLN A 170 -3.74 10.84 12.49
CA GLN A 170 -3.67 11.96 11.54
C GLN A 170 -2.27 12.27 10.99
N ASP A 171 -1.21 11.66 11.54
CA ASP A 171 0.17 11.73 11.03
C ASP A 171 0.58 10.35 10.46
N TYR A 172 1.78 10.25 9.88
CA TYR A 172 2.33 9.01 9.33
C TYR A 172 2.30 7.88 10.36
N LEU A 173 1.74 6.72 9.98
CA LEU A 173 1.57 5.60 10.90
C LEU A 173 2.90 4.96 11.28
N ILE A 174 3.70 4.63 10.27
CA ILE A 174 5.03 4.01 10.40
C ILE A 174 6.03 4.89 9.65
N ALA A 175 6.95 5.50 10.39
CA ALA A 175 7.97 6.37 9.82
C ALA A 175 9.37 5.81 10.08
N TYR A 176 10.24 5.94 9.07
CA TYR A 176 11.66 5.59 9.16
C TYR A 176 12.49 6.55 8.34
N ASN A 177 13.24 7.41 9.03
CA ASN A 177 14.17 8.33 8.40
C ASN A 177 15.59 7.78 8.55
N SER A 178 15.91 6.74 7.78
CA SER A 178 17.25 6.15 7.80
C SER A 178 18.28 7.16 7.30
N THR A 179 19.31 7.41 8.09
CA THR A 179 20.42 8.31 7.73
C THR A 179 21.62 7.56 7.14
N ARG A 180 21.45 6.27 6.78
CA ARG A 180 22.51 5.44 6.24
C ARG A 180 22.81 5.84 4.80
N VAL A 181 24.07 6.18 4.53
CA VAL A 181 24.56 6.59 3.22
C VAL A 181 25.12 5.38 2.49
N TYR A 182 24.52 5.05 1.34
CA TYR A 182 24.93 3.92 0.51
C TYR A 182 26.35 4.09 -0.01
N ASN A 183 27.19 3.06 0.20
CA ASN A 183 28.58 3.03 -0.26
C ASN A 183 28.94 1.70 -0.96
N GLY A 184 27.94 0.92 -1.35
CA GLY A 184 28.14 -0.42 -1.93
C GLY A 184 28.19 -1.57 -0.93
N SER A 185 28.36 -1.31 0.38
CA SER A 185 28.40 -2.36 1.41
C SER A 185 27.03 -2.68 1.99
N GLU A 186 26.83 -3.89 2.52
CA GLU A 186 25.58 -4.28 3.17
C GLU A 186 25.22 -3.46 4.42
N ASN A 187 26.22 -2.87 5.09
CA ASN A 187 26.00 -2.07 6.29
C ASN A 187 25.55 -0.64 5.95
N SER A 188 25.41 -0.30 4.68
CA SER A 188 25.06 1.05 4.22
C SER A 188 23.58 1.25 3.84
N TYR A 189 22.74 0.22 3.97
CA TYR A 189 21.31 0.26 3.63
C TYR A 189 20.49 -0.68 4.52
N SER A 190 19.22 -0.34 4.75
CA SER A 190 18.32 -1.20 5.53
C SER A 190 17.81 -2.36 4.69
N LYS A 191 17.66 -3.56 5.26
CA LYS A 191 17.33 -4.76 4.47
C LYS A 191 16.29 -5.67 5.10
N GLN A 192 15.53 -6.36 4.25
CA GLN A 192 14.59 -7.42 4.66
C GLN A 192 13.54 -6.91 5.66
N LEU A 193 12.90 -5.79 5.34
CA LEU A 193 11.85 -5.19 6.15
C LEU A 193 10.48 -5.72 5.72
N LYS A 194 9.63 -6.12 6.66
CA LYS A 194 8.31 -6.68 6.37
C LYS A 194 7.21 -5.99 7.17
N PHE A 195 6.15 -5.56 6.47
CA PHE A 195 4.96 -4.95 7.05
C PHE A 195 3.74 -5.72 6.58
N LEU A 196 3.23 -6.60 7.44
CA LEU A 196 2.30 -7.65 7.04
C LEU A 196 1.02 -7.61 7.86
N ASN A 197 -0.13 -7.88 7.25
CA ASN A 197 -1.39 -8.01 7.99
C ASN A 197 -1.69 -6.77 8.84
N ILE A 198 -1.78 -5.60 8.20
CA ILE A 198 -2.05 -4.32 8.88
C ILE A 198 -3.38 -3.76 8.40
N ASP A 199 -4.21 -3.31 9.34
CA ASP A 199 -5.50 -2.69 9.02
C ASP A 199 -5.45 -1.20 9.41
N CYS A 200 -5.80 -0.32 8.48
CA CYS A 200 -5.79 1.13 8.62
C CYS A 200 -7.17 1.70 8.24
N ASP A 201 -7.78 2.46 9.14
CA ASP A 201 -9.09 3.08 8.93
C ASP A 201 -9.08 4.56 9.33
N ASN A 202 -9.42 5.44 8.39
CA ASN A 202 -9.42 6.89 8.59
C ASN A 202 -8.07 7.40 9.14
N THR A 203 -7.00 7.10 8.41
CA THR A 203 -5.64 7.47 8.78
C THR A 203 -4.93 8.30 7.71
N ALA A 204 -3.86 8.99 8.08
CA ALA A 204 -2.85 9.47 7.15
C ALA A 204 -1.99 8.30 6.59
N SER A 205 -0.89 8.62 5.91
CA SER A 205 -0.05 7.65 5.19
C SER A 205 0.44 6.53 6.11
N MET A 206 0.35 5.28 5.64
CA MET A 206 0.77 4.13 6.43
C MET A 206 2.29 4.05 6.55
N ILE A 207 2.99 4.12 5.43
CA ILE A 207 4.46 4.07 5.39
C ILE A 207 4.98 5.36 4.79
N TYR A 208 5.89 6.00 5.54
CA TYR A 208 6.65 7.16 5.07
C TYR A 208 8.14 6.93 5.33
N PHE A 209 8.82 6.38 4.32
CA PHE A 209 10.27 6.11 4.33
C PHE A 209 10.95 6.98 3.29
N PRO A 210 11.24 8.25 3.64
CA PRO A 210 11.91 9.15 2.72
C PRO A 210 13.35 8.69 2.50
N ALA A 211 13.86 9.02 1.32
CA ALA A 211 15.25 8.84 0.96
C ALA A 211 15.70 10.04 0.12
N THR A 212 17.01 10.20 0.00
CA THR A 212 17.62 11.21 -0.86
C THR A 212 18.48 10.49 -1.89
N VAL A 213 18.15 10.67 -3.17
CA VAL A 213 18.99 10.26 -4.30
C VAL A 213 19.45 11.53 -5.01
N ALA A 214 20.68 11.96 -4.71
CA ALA A 214 21.23 13.20 -5.25
C ALA A 214 22.76 13.20 -5.21
N SER A 215 23.38 13.94 -6.13
CA SER A 215 24.82 14.28 -6.08
C SER A 215 25.78 13.09 -5.89
N GLY A 216 25.52 11.94 -6.52
CA GLY A 216 26.38 10.75 -6.40
C GLY A 216 26.16 9.94 -5.13
N SER A 217 25.07 10.18 -4.39
CA SER A 217 24.80 9.51 -3.12
C SER A 217 23.34 9.10 -2.99
N ILE A 218 23.12 7.99 -2.27
CA ILE A 218 21.80 7.55 -1.84
C ILE A 218 21.83 7.51 -0.31
N THR A 219 20.91 8.22 0.34
CA THR A 219 20.67 8.13 1.79
C THR A 219 19.31 7.52 2.04
N GLY A 220 19.25 6.52 2.91
CA GLY A 220 18.00 5.87 3.29
C GLY A 220 17.54 4.76 2.33
N LEU A 221 18.47 4.18 1.57
CA LEU A 221 18.16 3.01 0.71
C LEU A 221 17.62 1.85 1.54
N ILE A 222 16.57 1.21 1.05
CA ILE A 222 16.02 -0.04 1.58
C ILE A 222 16.10 -1.13 0.51
N LYS A 223 16.57 -2.33 0.87
CA LYS A 223 16.56 -3.51 -0.01
C LYS A 223 15.62 -4.58 0.51
N ASP A 224 14.90 -5.25 -0.39
CA ASP A 224 14.03 -6.39 -0.07
C ASP A 224 12.96 -6.03 0.98
N ILE A 225 12.19 -4.97 0.73
CA ILE A 225 11.05 -4.59 1.55
C ILE A 225 9.77 -5.28 1.07
N GLU A 226 9.05 -5.91 1.99
CA GLU A 226 7.77 -6.57 1.74
C GLU A 226 6.63 -5.79 2.43
N ILE A 227 5.60 -5.44 1.66
CA ILE A 227 4.37 -4.81 2.18
C ILE A 227 3.18 -5.60 1.65
N ALA A 228 2.51 -6.32 2.54
CA ALA A 228 1.48 -7.26 2.11
C ALA A 228 0.34 -7.46 3.09
N TYR A 229 -0.81 -7.87 2.56
CA TYR A 229 -2.03 -8.13 3.34
C TYR A 229 -2.46 -6.92 4.15
N VAL A 230 -2.27 -5.72 3.59
CA VAL A 230 -2.73 -4.46 4.16
C VAL A 230 -4.16 -4.18 3.74
N LYS A 231 -4.99 -3.72 4.66
CA LYS A 231 -6.31 -3.13 4.37
C LYS A 231 -6.26 -1.66 4.74
N PHE A 232 -6.37 -0.77 3.76
CA PHE A 232 -6.34 0.66 3.98
C PHE A 232 -7.62 1.31 3.47
N SER A 233 -8.37 1.98 4.34
CA SER A 233 -9.67 2.53 3.94
C SER A 233 -10.09 3.83 4.61
N ASN A 234 -11.05 4.49 3.96
CA ASN A 234 -11.81 5.63 4.49
C ASN A 234 -10.95 6.83 4.87
N SER A 235 -9.90 7.09 4.10
CA SER A 235 -8.99 8.22 4.31
C SER A 235 -9.13 9.24 3.17
N PRO A 236 -10.04 10.22 3.29
CA PRO A 236 -10.39 11.12 2.19
C PRO A 236 -9.25 12.05 1.76
N GLY A 237 -8.19 12.21 2.54
CA GLY A 237 -7.07 13.12 2.27
C GLY A 237 -5.67 12.53 2.45
N VAL A 238 -5.51 11.20 2.34
CA VAL A 238 -4.22 10.51 2.63
C VAL A 238 -3.10 10.86 1.64
N MET A 239 -3.44 11.24 0.41
CA MET A 239 -2.52 11.36 -0.72
C MET A 239 -1.88 10.01 -1.08
N SER A 240 -0.76 9.65 -0.44
CA SER A 240 -0.06 8.38 -0.64
C SER A 240 -0.24 7.49 0.58
N VAL A 241 -0.64 6.24 0.38
CA VAL A 241 -0.69 5.21 1.43
C VAL A 241 0.71 4.73 1.78
N VAL A 242 1.55 4.54 0.76
CA VAL A 242 2.96 4.17 0.90
C VAL A 242 3.81 5.16 0.13
N ASN A 243 4.86 5.67 0.77
CA ASN A 243 5.93 6.45 0.15
C ASN A 243 7.28 5.80 0.47
N LEU A 244 7.96 5.30 -0.57
CA LEU A 244 9.32 4.76 -0.49
C LEU A 244 10.23 5.62 -1.39
N GLY A 245 11.10 6.43 -0.79
CA GLY A 245 11.96 7.34 -1.55
C GLY A 245 13.19 6.69 -2.23
N ALA A 246 13.56 5.48 -1.81
CA ALA A 246 14.58 4.67 -2.49
C ALA A 246 14.50 3.21 -2.03
N ALA A 247 14.00 2.33 -2.88
CA ALA A 247 13.91 0.90 -2.61
C ALA A 247 14.43 0.05 -3.78
N GLU A 248 15.16 -1.01 -3.44
CA GLU A 248 15.59 -2.03 -4.40
C GLU A 248 14.96 -3.36 -4.06
N ASP A 249 14.48 -4.07 -5.08
CA ASP A 249 13.82 -5.37 -4.96
C ASP A 249 12.60 -5.34 -4.00
N TYR A 250 11.78 -4.28 -4.03
CA TYR A 250 10.55 -4.25 -3.22
C TYR A 250 9.56 -5.35 -3.67
N ASN A 251 8.72 -5.82 -2.74
CA ASN A 251 7.71 -6.85 -2.96
C ASN A 251 6.38 -6.43 -2.31
N ILE A 252 5.51 -5.77 -3.08
CA ILE A 252 4.27 -5.17 -2.58
C ILE A 252 3.06 -5.90 -3.15
N HIS A 253 2.31 -6.61 -2.32
CA HIS A 253 1.25 -7.48 -2.83
C HIS A 253 0.09 -7.79 -1.89
N HIS A 254 -1.03 -8.24 -2.47
CA HIS A 254 -2.20 -8.69 -1.72
C HIS A 254 -2.76 -7.62 -0.77
N ASN A 255 -2.62 -6.34 -1.15
CA ASN A 255 -3.17 -5.22 -0.41
C ASN A 255 -4.54 -4.81 -0.96
N ILE A 256 -5.42 -4.33 -0.09
CA ILE A 256 -6.68 -3.67 -0.43
C ILE A 256 -6.60 -2.22 -0.02
N VAL A 257 -6.81 -1.31 -0.97
CA VAL A 257 -6.98 0.12 -0.70
C VAL A 257 -8.32 0.56 -1.27
N LYS A 258 -9.17 1.18 -0.43
CA LYS A 258 -10.51 1.61 -0.84
C LYS A 258 -10.97 2.92 -0.21
N ASN A 259 -11.83 3.67 -0.90
CA ASN A 259 -12.47 4.88 -0.37
C ASN A 259 -11.44 5.92 0.13
N ILE A 260 -10.46 6.25 -0.70
CA ILE A 260 -9.41 7.20 -0.34
C ILE A 260 -9.35 8.40 -1.28
N ASN A 261 -8.77 9.50 -0.79
CA ASN A 261 -8.51 10.70 -1.58
C ASN A 261 -9.75 11.37 -2.21
N SER A 262 -10.94 11.12 -1.68
CA SER A 262 -12.17 11.78 -2.15
C SER A 262 -12.15 13.30 -1.96
N ALA A 263 -11.33 13.82 -1.04
CA ALA A 263 -11.13 15.24 -0.78
C ALA A 263 -9.85 15.84 -1.41
N SER A 264 -9.03 15.04 -2.11
CA SER A 264 -7.79 15.51 -2.76
C SER A 264 -8.00 15.70 -4.27
N ASN A 265 -7.41 16.73 -4.85
CA ASN A 265 -7.32 16.93 -6.32
C ASN A 265 -5.88 16.92 -6.84
N ASN A 266 -4.91 16.62 -5.98
CA ASN A 266 -3.50 16.65 -6.35
C ASN A 266 -3.14 15.47 -7.24
N HIS A 267 -2.08 15.61 -8.03
CA HIS A 267 -1.50 14.48 -8.76
C HIS A 267 -0.64 13.65 -7.80
N ASN A 268 -1.10 12.45 -7.45
CA ASN A 268 -0.45 11.58 -6.47
C ASN A 268 -0.48 10.10 -6.91
N GLY A 269 0.52 9.34 -6.46
CA GLY A 269 0.47 7.89 -6.43
C GLY A 269 -0.05 7.41 -5.07
N ILE A 270 -0.99 6.46 -5.06
CA ILE A 270 -1.42 5.76 -3.84
C ILE A 270 -0.23 5.01 -3.25
N PHE A 271 0.53 4.33 -4.11
CA PHE A 271 1.88 3.87 -3.82
C PHE A 271 2.86 4.73 -4.62
N GLN A 272 3.61 5.60 -3.94
CA GLN A 272 4.74 6.33 -4.51
C GLN A 272 6.01 5.51 -4.25
N LEU A 273 6.59 4.96 -5.32
CA LEU A 273 7.66 3.98 -5.23
C LEU A 273 8.85 4.41 -6.08
N ASP A 274 9.96 4.74 -5.41
CA ASP A 274 11.18 5.14 -6.09
C ASP A 274 12.17 3.96 -6.05
N GLY A 275 12.65 3.53 -7.23
CA GLY A 275 13.56 2.40 -7.41
C GLY A 275 12.97 1.26 -8.24
N ASN A 276 13.14 0.00 -7.80
CA ASN A 276 12.68 -1.18 -8.57
C ASN A 276 12.17 -2.33 -7.69
N GLY A 277 11.32 -3.19 -8.27
CA GLY A 277 10.68 -4.30 -7.55
C GLY A 277 9.40 -4.80 -8.20
N LYS A 278 8.53 -5.41 -7.41
CA LYS A 278 7.27 -6.03 -7.85
C LYS A 278 6.08 -5.44 -7.10
N PHE A 279 5.03 -5.09 -7.84
CA PHE A 279 3.74 -4.65 -7.33
C PHE A 279 2.62 -5.50 -7.94
N TYR A 280 2.03 -6.42 -7.17
CA TYR A 280 1.10 -7.39 -7.74
C TYR A 280 0.01 -7.89 -6.80
N ASN A 281 -1.06 -8.45 -7.37
CA ASN A 281 -2.19 -8.98 -6.60
C ASN A 281 -2.81 -7.93 -5.66
N ASN A 282 -2.75 -6.63 -5.97
CA ASN A 282 -3.37 -5.58 -5.17
C ASN A 282 -4.75 -5.21 -5.74
N LEU A 283 -5.69 -4.88 -4.86
CA LEU A 283 -6.97 -4.27 -5.22
C LEU A 283 -6.97 -2.81 -4.76
N ILE A 284 -7.14 -1.90 -5.71
CA ILE A 284 -7.24 -0.47 -5.45
C ILE A 284 -8.56 0.01 -6.04
N ARG A 285 -9.48 0.49 -5.20
CA ARG A 285 -10.82 0.89 -5.66
C ARG A 285 -11.34 2.17 -5.02
N ASP A 286 -12.28 2.83 -5.70
CA ASP A 286 -13.00 3.98 -5.15
C ASP A 286 -12.03 5.06 -4.64
N HIS A 287 -11.15 5.50 -5.53
CA HIS A 287 -9.94 6.25 -5.17
C HIS A 287 -9.70 7.46 -6.06
N GLN A 288 -8.69 8.25 -5.72
CA GLN A 288 -8.13 9.29 -6.57
C GLN A 288 -6.60 9.22 -6.53
N GLY A 289 -5.97 9.34 -7.71
CA GLY A 289 -4.53 9.17 -7.91
C GLY A 289 -4.22 7.90 -8.72
N ASN A 290 -3.00 7.78 -9.25
CA ASN A 290 -2.54 6.53 -9.82
C ASN A 290 -2.44 5.46 -8.71
N ALA A 291 -2.81 4.22 -8.99
CA ALA A 291 -2.61 3.11 -8.05
C ALA A 291 -1.13 2.97 -7.70
N VAL A 292 -0.25 3.08 -8.69
CA VAL A 292 1.20 3.17 -8.50
C VAL A 292 1.74 4.32 -9.30
N ARG A 293 2.59 5.13 -8.66
CA ARG A 293 3.51 6.04 -9.31
C ARG A 293 4.92 5.56 -9.02
N SER A 294 5.57 5.03 -10.05
CA SER A 294 6.89 4.42 -9.94
C SER A 294 7.93 5.33 -10.55
N TRP A 295 8.92 5.76 -9.77
CA TRP A 295 10.07 6.54 -10.23
C TRP A 295 11.29 5.63 -10.32
N LEU A 296 11.58 5.20 -11.54
CA LEU A 296 12.36 4.01 -11.80
C LEU A 296 13.86 4.29 -11.78
N PHE A 297 14.58 3.53 -10.96
CA PHE A 297 16.02 3.37 -11.06
C PHE A 297 16.45 2.03 -10.44
N SER A 298 17.65 1.58 -10.79
CA SER A 298 18.33 0.48 -10.11
C SER A 298 19.57 0.97 -9.39
N VAL A 299 19.99 0.24 -8.37
CA VAL A 299 21.20 0.58 -7.62
C VAL A 299 22.40 -0.13 -8.25
N ALA A 300 23.54 0.56 -8.28
CA ALA A 300 24.75 0.15 -8.98
C ALA A 300 24.55 0.03 -10.51
N SER A 301 25.34 -0.81 -11.18
CA SER A 301 25.44 -0.84 -12.64
C SER A 301 24.39 -1.71 -13.34
N ALA A 302 23.75 -2.64 -12.64
CA ALA A 302 22.81 -3.57 -13.24
C ALA A 302 21.47 -2.89 -13.55
N VAL A 303 20.99 -2.98 -14.79
CA VAL A 303 19.64 -2.57 -15.16
C VAL A 303 18.66 -3.60 -14.59
N LYS A 304 17.75 -3.15 -13.71
CA LYS A 304 16.69 -3.97 -13.13
C LYS A 304 15.33 -3.61 -13.72
N GLU A 305 14.27 -4.18 -13.18
CA GLU A 305 12.92 -4.05 -13.69
C GLU A 305 11.91 -3.78 -12.58
N VAL A 306 10.93 -2.94 -12.88
CA VAL A 306 9.66 -2.84 -12.15
C VAL A 306 8.62 -3.73 -12.82
N GLN A 307 8.01 -4.63 -12.06
CA GLN A 307 6.92 -5.50 -12.54
C GLN A 307 5.61 -5.13 -11.85
N ILE A 308 4.59 -4.77 -12.63
CA ILE A 308 3.26 -4.42 -12.16
C ILE A 308 2.26 -5.41 -12.77
N TYR A 309 1.74 -6.36 -11.99
CA TYR A 309 0.91 -7.43 -12.54
C TYR A 309 -0.18 -7.98 -11.64
N ASN A 310 -1.20 -8.62 -12.22
CA ASN A 310 -2.33 -9.20 -11.48
C ASN A 310 -3.03 -8.22 -10.53
N ASN A 311 -2.94 -6.92 -10.74
CA ASN A 311 -3.65 -5.94 -9.92
C ASN A 311 -5.04 -5.69 -10.49
N ILE A 312 -5.97 -5.35 -9.60
CA ILE A 312 -7.29 -4.84 -9.94
C ILE A 312 -7.33 -3.37 -9.54
N VAL A 313 -7.57 -2.48 -10.51
CA VAL A 313 -7.69 -1.03 -10.28
C VAL A 313 -9.03 -0.57 -10.81
N PHE A 314 -9.89 -0.03 -9.96
CA PHE A 314 -11.27 0.23 -10.32
C PHE A 314 -11.83 1.52 -9.74
N ASN A 315 -12.67 2.22 -10.50
CA ASN A 315 -13.38 3.40 -10.03
C ASN A 315 -12.43 4.49 -9.52
N SER A 316 -11.49 4.89 -10.38
CA SER A 316 -10.61 6.03 -10.10
C SER A 316 -11.29 7.32 -10.55
N ARG A 317 -11.37 8.29 -9.63
CA ARG A 317 -11.87 9.63 -9.96
C ARG A 317 -10.96 10.35 -10.95
N LYS A 318 -9.63 10.23 -10.80
CA LYS A 318 -8.62 10.91 -11.63
C LYS A 318 -7.45 10.01 -11.99
N TYR A 319 -6.88 10.25 -13.17
CA TYR A 319 -5.63 9.65 -13.67
C TYR A 319 -5.73 8.17 -14.07
N SER A 320 -4.70 7.71 -14.78
CA SER A 320 -4.48 6.31 -15.17
C SER A 320 -4.18 5.40 -13.99
N ALA A 321 -4.26 4.08 -14.20
CA ALA A 321 -3.96 3.12 -13.14
C ALA A 321 -2.49 3.17 -12.68
N PHE A 322 -1.54 3.19 -13.62
CA PHE A 322 -0.12 3.14 -13.31
C PHE A 322 0.65 4.24 -14.01
N GLU A 323 1.64 4.82 -13.34
CA GLU A 323 2.62 5.72 -13.93
C GLU A 323 4.03 5.12 -13.76
N VAL A 324 4.81 5.11 -14.83
CA VAL A 324 6.23 4.76 -14.82
C VAL A 324 7.04 5.89 -15.43
N GLN A 325 8.03 6.37 -14.69
CA GLN A 325 8.86 7.52 -15.07
C GLN A 325 10.29 7.37 -14.55
N GLY A 326 11.27 7.76 -15.35
CA GLY A 326 12.65 8.00 -14.94
C GLY A 326 12.92 9.50 -14.79
N PHE A 327 13.87 9.84 -13.93
CA PHE A 327 14.33 11.23 -13.76
C PHE A 327 15.86 11.30 -13.78
N SER A 328 16.40 12.31 -14.46
CA SER A 328 17.84 12.40 -14.71
C SER A 328 18.64 12.55 -13.42
N ASN A 329 18.06 13.18 -12.39
CA ASN A 329 18.66 13.28 -11.06
C ASN A 329 18.64 11.95 -10.28
N LEU A 330 17.89 10.94 -10.73
CA LEU A 330 17.85 9.60 -10.12
C LEU A 330 18.75 8.59 -10.83
N VAL A 331 19.26 8.91 -12.03
CA VAL A 331 20.19 8.07 -12.81
C VAL A 331 21.58 8.68 -12.73
N ILE A 332 22.38 8.21 -11.78
CA ILE A 332 23.67 8.79 -11.42
C ILE A 332 24.79 7.80 -11.77
N PRO A 333 25.66 8.11 -12.75
CA PRO A 333 26.72 7.20 -13.19
C PRO A 333 27.52 6.59 -12.03
N GLY A 334 27.66 5.26 -12.03
CA GLY A 334 28.38 4.51 -11.01
C GLY A 334 27.63 4.29 -9.69
N THR A 335 26.49 4.97 -9.46
CA THR A 335 25.70 4.86 -8.22
C THR A 335 24.33 4.23 -8.46
N THR A 336 23.60 4.73 -9.46
CA THR A 336 22.32 4.20 -9.92
C THR A 336 22.31 4.08 -11.44
N ASN A 337 21.39 3.27 -11.96
CA ASN A 337 21.15 3.12 -13.38
C ASN A 337 19.65 3.26 -13.67
N TYR A 338 19.26 3.40 -14.93
CA TYR A 338 17.86 3.30 -15.31
C TYR A 338 17.31 1.89 -15.04
N ALA A 339 15.99 1.77 -14.96
CA ALA A 339 15.31 0.48 -14.87
C ALA A 339 14.26 0.33 -15.98
N ASN A 340 13.96 -0.92 -16.31
CA ASN A 340 12.88 -1.29 -17.23
C ASN A 340 11.54 -1.38 -16.48
N ALA A 341 10.44 -1.40 -17.22
CA ALA A 341 9.10 -1.62 -16.69
C ALA A 341 8.35 -2.70 -17.47
N LYS A 342 7.64 -3.57 -16.76
CA LYS A 342 6.64 -4.48 -17.34
C LYS A 342 5.32 -4.32 -16.61
N ILE A 343 4.26 -4.01 -17.36
CA ILE A 343 2.91 -3.82 -16.84
C ILE A 343 1.99 -4.83 -17.53
N PHE A 344 1.57 -5.87 -16.81
CA PHE A 344 0.91 -7.00 -17.46
C PHE A 344 -0.13 -7.71 -16.62
N ASN A 345 -1.13 -8.33 -17.26
CA ASN A 345 -2.15 -9.11 -16.57
C ASN A 345 -2.89 -8.33 -15.46
N ASN A 346 -3.05 -7.01 -15.61
CA ASN A 346 -3.88 -6.20 -14.71
C ASN A 346 -5.30 -6.08 -15.27
N THR A 347 -6.28 -5.94 -14.37
CA THR A 347 -7.67 -5.58 -14.73
C THR A 347 -7.92 -4.15 -14.28
N CYS A 348 -8.22 -3.25 -15.21
CA CYS A 348 -8.42 -1.83 -14.95
C CYS A 348 -9.78 -1.37 -15.49
N GLY A 349 -10.58 -0.70 -14.68
CA GLY A 349 -11.93 -0.30 -15.07
C GLY A 349 -12.37 1.04 -14.50
N SER A 350 -13.16 1.81 -15.27
CA SER A 350 -13.75 3.06 -14.77
C SER A 350 -12.69 4.03 -14.23
N LEU A 351 -11.72 4.38 -15.07
CA LEU A 351 -10.60 5.27 -14.72
C LEU A 351 -10.84 6.70 -15.19
N ASP A 352 -10.33 7.68 -14.46
CA ASP A 352 -10.50 9.12 -14.74
C ASP A 352 -11.96 9.58 -14.92
N LEU A 353 -12.82 9.23 -13.96
CA LEU A 353 -14.24 9.56 -14.05
C LEU A 353 -14.56 11.06 -14.05
N SER A 354 -13.67 11.93 -13.58
CA SER A 354 -13.86 13.39 -13.70
C SER A 354 -13.51 13.95 -15.08
N LYS A 355 -12.86 13.18 -15.96
CA LYS A 355 -12.56 13.55 -17.36
C LYS A 355 -11.70 14.81 -17.50
N ASP A 356 -10.93 15.15 -16.47
CA ASP A 356 -10.01 16.28 -16.47
C ASP A 356 -8.56 15.85 -16.70
N TRP A 357 -8.30 14.54 -16.82
CA TRP A 357 -7.00 13.97 -17.14
C TRP A 357 -7.11 12.87 -18.20
N VAL A 358 -6.05 12.08 -18.31
CA VAL A 358 -6.02 10.85 -19.09
C VAL A 358 -6.31 9.68 -18.17
N GLY A 359 -7.21 8.79 -18.59
CA GLY A 359 -7.50 7.51 -17.96
C GLY A 359 -7.13 6.36 -18.89
N VAL A 360 -6.00 5.71 -18.63
CA VAL A 360 -5.56 4.47 -19.31
C VAL A 360 -4.98 3.46 -18.30
N VAL A 361 -4.54 2.30 -18.75
CA VAL A 361 -3.82 1.35 -17.89
C VAL A 361 -2.48 1.93 -17.44
N ALA A 362 -1.69 2.49 -18.37
CA ALA A 362 -0.34 2.95 -18.08
C ALA A 362 0.00 4.33 -18.69
N ASP A 363 0.44 5.26 -17.86
CA ASP A 363 1.16 6.45 -18.30
C ASP A 363 2.66 6.12 -18.38
N VAL A 364 3.24 6.25 -19.57
CA VAL A 364 4.65 5.90 -19.84
C VAL A 364 5.44 7.16 -20.17
N TYR A 365 6.20 7.63 -19.20
CA TYR A 365 7.16 8.73 -19.35
C TYR A 365 8.54 8.21 -19.73
N ASP A 366 9.48 9.12 -19.96
CA ASP A 366 10.85 8.74 -20.30
C ASP A 366 11.49 7.94 -19.18
N LEU A 367 12.12 6.82 -19.54
CA LEU A 367 12.82 5.91 -18.63
C LEU A 367 14.34 6.03 -18.76
N LEU A 368 14.84 7.04 -19.48
CA LEU A 368 16.27 7.41 -19.55
C LEU A 368 17.18 6.28 -20.06
N GLY A 369 16.71 5.56 -21.07
CA GLY A 369 17.36 4.38 -21.64
C GLY A 369 16.67 3.06 -21.26
N GLY A 370 15.80 3.09 -20.24
CA GLY A 370 14.92 1.97 -19.91
C GLY A 370 13.84 1.72 -20.96
N LYS A 371 13.29 0.50 -20.94
CA LYS A 371 12.20 0.07 -21.83
C LYS A 371 10.95 -0.23 -21.03
N CYS A 372 9.78 -0.02 -21.64
CA CYS A 372 8.49 -0.36 -21.08
C CYS A 372 7.76 -1.38 -21.97
N GLU A 373 7.26 -2.47 -21.38
CA GLU A 373 6.35 -3.41 -22.03
C GLU A 373 4.98 -3.42 -21.34
N VAL A 374 3.91 -3.37 -22.13
CA VAL A 374 2.52 -3.37 -21.63
C VAL A 374 1.72 -4.48 -22.32
N PHE A 375 1.35 -5.55 -21.63
CA PHE A 375 0.72 -6.71 -22.29
C PHE A 375 -0.25 -7.49 -21.42
N ASN A 376 -1.17 -8.25 -22.04
CA ASN A 376 -2.18 -9.05 -21.32
C ASN A 376 -3.04 -8.26 -20.31
N ASN A 377 -3.16 -6.94 -20.42
CA ASN A 377 -4.04 -6.16 -19.54
C ASN A 377 -5.47 -6.15 -20.08
N LEU A 378 -6.44 -6.22 -19.16
CA LEU A 378 -7.87 -6.11 -19.44
C LEU A 378 -8.35 -4.73 -18.97
N ALA A 379 -8.87 -3.94 -19.90
CA ALA A 379 -9.31 -2.58 -19.65
C ALA A 379 -10.79 -2.39 -20.01
N PHE A 380 -11.52 -1.55 -19.27
CA PHE A 380 -12.86 -1.18 -19.67
C PHE A 380 -13.35 0.18 -19.13
N ASN A 381 -14.27 0.82 -19.87
CA ASN A 381 -14.96 2.04 -19.46
C ASN A 381 -14.01 3.20 -19.07
N PHE A 382 -13.22 3.68 -20.04
CA PHE A 382 -12.36 4.86 -19.85
C PHE A 382 -12.98 6.08 -20.56
N PRO A 383 -13.60 7.03 -19.82
CA PRO A 383 -14.27 8.18 -20.41
C PRO A 383 -13.32 9.24 -21.00
N SER A 384 -12.04 9.23 -20.67
CA SER A 384 -11.04 10.20 -21.17
C SER A 384 -9.69 9.51 -21.51
N PRO A 385 -9.64 8.66 -22.55
CA PRO A 385 -8.40 7.95 -22.94
C PRO A 385 -7.40 8.88 -23.66
N SER A 386 -6.14 8.47 -23.76
CA SER A 386 -5.09 9.23 -24.47
C SER A 386 -5.20 9.04 -25.98
N ASN A 387 -5.44 10.09 -26.79
CA ASN A 387 -5.46 10.01 -28.27
C ASN A 387 -6.17 8.74 -28.85
N ASN A 388 -7.28 8.30 -28.23
CA ASN A 388 -8.01 7.04 -28.51
C ASN A 388 -7.26 5.72 -28.27
N ASN A 389 -6.11 5.75 -27.59
CA ASN A 389 -5.44 4.61 -27.00
C ASN A 389 -5.93 4.42 -25.56
N TYR A 390 -6.57 3.28 -25.32
CA TYR A 390 -7.13 2.94 -24.01
C TYR A 390 -6.12 2.24 -23.10
N ILE A 391 -5.01 1.76 -23.62
CA ILE A 391 -4.08 0.92 -22.87
C ILE A 391 -2.93 1.74 -22.30
N TRP A 392 -2.31 2.61 -23.09
CA TRP A 392 -1.24 3.45 -22.57
C TRP A 392 -1.25 4.86 -23.16
N SER A 393 -0.67 5.78 -22.39
CA SER A 393 -0.43 7.16 -22.76
C SER A 393 1.08 7.32 -22.93
N GLN A 394 1.51 7.60 -24.15
CA GLN A 394 2.92 7.75 -24.47
C GLN A 394 3.37 9.19 -24.24
N GLN A 395 4.26 9.39 -23.26
CA GLN A 395 4.89 10.68 -22.95
C GLN A 395 6.41 10.65 -23.20
N SER A 396 7.01 9.46 -23.34
CA SER A 396 8.43 9.30 -23.73
C SER A 396 8.66 9.41 -25.24
N ALA A 397 9.86 9.82 -25.63
CA ALA A 397 10.33 9.70 -27.01
C ALA A 397 10.58 8.23 -27.43
N ILE A 398 10.85 7.34 -26.47
CA ILE A 398 11.01 5.89 -26.70
C ILE A 398 9.63 5.23 -26.47
N PRO A 399 9.00 4.66 -27.52
CA PRO A 399 7.68 4.04 -27.38
C PRO A 399 7.68 2.81 -26.48
N ALA A 400 6.63 2.66 -25.67
CA ALA A 400 6.33 1.40 -25.02
C ALA A 400 6.01 0.31 -26.05
N VAL A 401 6.41 -0.93 -25.77
CA VAL A 401 6.01 -2.10 -26.57
C VAL A 401 4.73 -2.68 -25.98
N ALA A 402 3.60 -2.38 -26.60
CA ALA A 402 2.31 -2.87 -26.17
C ALA A 402 1.76 -3.98 -27.06
N THR A 403 1.30 -5.08 -26.45
CA THR A 403 0.85 -6.28 -27.20
C THR A 403 -0.23 -7.03 -26.44
N ASN A 404 -1.25 -7.54 -27.13
CA ASN A 404 -2.25 -8.46 -26.56
C ASN A 404 -2.95 -7.91 -25.30
N ASN A 405 -3.33 -6.63 -25.33
CA ASN A 405 -4.20 -6.05 -24.32
C ASN A 405 -5.61 -5.95 -24.89
N LEU A 406 -6.63 -6.06 -24.05
CA LEU A 406 -8.02 -5.95 -24.46
C LEU A 406 -8.67 -4.74 -23.81
N TYR A 407 -9.49 -4.02 -24.58
CA TYR A 407 -10.33 -2.94 -24.09
C TYR A 407 -11.80 -3.20 -24.46
N PHE A 408 -12.71 -2.87 -23.55
CA PHE A 408 -14.16 -2.94 -23.75
C PHE A 408 -14.87 -1.69 -23.25
N ASN A 409 -16.04 -1.37 -23.81
CA ASN A 409 -16.79 -0.18 -23.41
C ASN A 409 -17.32 -0.24 -21.96
N ASN A 410 -17.53 -1.45 -21.42
CA ASN A 410 -18.01 -1.66 -20.05
C ASN A 410 -17.62 -3.06 -19.54
N SER A 411 -17.82 -3.29 -18.24
CA SER A 411 -17.50 -4.54 -17.55
C SER A 411 -18.26 -5.75 -18.14
N ALA A 412 -19.55 -5.60 -18.44
CA ALA A 412 -20.34 -6.66 -19.04
C ALA A 412 -19.80 -7.10 -20.42
N ALA A 413 -19.39 -6.15 -21.26
CA ALA A 413 -18.78 -6.42 -22.56
C ALA A 413 -17.40 -7.07 -22.44
N ALA A 414 -16.64 -6.76 -21.38
CA ALA A 414 -15.43 -7.49 -21.01
C ALA A 414 -15.70 -8.93 -20.53
N GLY A 415 -16.98 -9.28 -20.34
CA GLY A 415 -17.41 -10.56 -19.80
C GLY A 415 -17.13 -10.67 -18.29
N ILE A 416 -17.00 -9.56 -17.57
CA ILE A 416 -16.89 -9.55 -16.10
C ILE A 416 -18.29 -9.79 -15.52
N LYS A 417 -18.42 -10.78 -14.63
CA LYS A 417 -19.70 -11.15 -14.01
C LYS A 417 -20.20 -10.08 -13.05
N ASP A 418 -19.29 -9.52 -12.25
CA ASP A 418 -19.58 -8.45 -11.30
C ASP A 418 -18.31 -7.66 -10.90
N GLU A 419 -18.48 -6.42 -10.48
CA GLU A 419 -17.41 -5.45 -10.15
C GLU A 419 -16.96 -5.52 -8.67
N SER A 420 -17.37 -6.58 -7.95
CA SER A 420 -16.80 -6.92 -6.64
C SER A 420 -15.74 -8.01 -6.79
N THR A 421 -16.02 -9.06 -7.55
CA THR A 421 -15.12 -10.21 -7.74
C THR A 421 -14.28 -10.11 -9.00
N PHE A 422 -14.72 -9.36 -10.01
CA PHE A 422 -14.05 -9.28 -11.32
C PHE A 422 -13.88 -10.65 -12.02
N THR A 423 -14.63 -11.66 -11.60
CA THR A 423 -14.58 -12.99 -12.23
C THR A 423 -15.09 -12.94 -13.66
N LEU A 424 -14.45 -13.72 -14.53
CA LEU A 424 -14.82 -13.79 -15.94
C LEU A 424 -15.94 -14.81 -16.18
N SER A 425 -16.89 -14.43 -17.03
CA SER A 425 -17.85 -15.33 -17.66
C SER A 425 -17.16 -16.29 -18.63
N ASP A 426 -17.78 -17.45 -18.87
CA ASP A 426 -17.19 -18.48 -19.74
C ASP A 426 -17.03 -18.04 -21.19
N ASN A 427 -17.83 -17.06 -21.61
CA ASN A 427 -17.80 -16.49 -22.97
C ASN A 427 -16.97 -15.20 -23.07
N SER A 428 -16.26 -14.80 -22.01
CA SER A 428 -15.40 -13.61 -22.08
C SER A 428 -14.29 -13.81 -23.13
N ALA A 429 -14.12 -12.83 -24.01
CA ALA A 429 -13.01 -12.82 -24.97
C ALA A 429 -11.62 -12.72 -24.30
N ALA A 430 -11.56 -12.42 -23.01
CA ALA A 430 -10.32 -12.44 -22.24
C ALA A 430 -9.88 -13.86 -21.83
N LYS A 431 -10.80 -14.84 -21.82
CA LYS A 431 -10.47 -16.21 -21.40
C LYS A 431 -9.50 -16.90 -22.34
N ASN A 432 -8.46 -17.52 -21.77
CA ASN A 432 -7.41 -18.25 -22.51
C ASN A 432 -6.72 -17.44 -23.62
N ALA A 433 -6.77 -16.11 -23.55
CA ALA A 433 -6.29 -15.22 -24.60
C ALA A 433 -4.87 -14.67 -24.32
N SER A 434 -4.23 -15.03 -23.20
CA SER A 434 -2.93 -14.48 -22.85
C SER A 434 -1.81 -14.94 -23.80
N ILE A 435 -0.85 -14.05 -24.04
CA ILE A 435 0.45 -14.45 -24.59
C ILE A 435 1.35 -14.92 -23.44
N THR A 436 2.01 -16.05 -23.61
CA THR A 436 2.81 -16.70 -22.56
C THR A 436 4.30 -16.78 -22.87
N ASN A 437 4.72 -16.32 -24.05
CA ASN A 437 6.11 -16.28 -24.48
C ASN A 437 6.94 -15.15 -23.84
N LYS A 438 6.29 -14.19 -23.16
CA LYS A 438 6.96 -13.08 -22.45
C LYS A 438 7.18 -13.38 -20.97
N VAL A 439 6.10 -13.70 -20.25
CA VAL A 439 6.08 -14.05 -18.82
C VAL A 439 5.00 -15.11 -18.61
N VAL A 440 5.29 -16.10 -17.77
CA VAL A 440 4.32 -17.12 -17.36
C VAL A 440 3.95 -16.88 -15.90
N LEU A 441 2.70 -16.51 -15.66
CA LEU A 441 2.13 -16.43 -14.32
C LEU A 441 1.57 -17.81 -13.92
N THR A 442 1.84 -18.22 -12.68
CA THR A 442 1.37 -19.51 -12.15
C THR A 442 0.02 -19.40 -11.43
N THR A 443 -0.33 -18.20 -10.96
CA THR A 443 -1.59 -17.91 -10.28
C THR A 443 -2.18 -16.57 -10.72
N ASP A 444 -3.49 -16.42 -10.51
CA ASP A 444 -4.23 -15.17 -10.67
C ASP A 444 -4.32 -14.37 -9.36
N TYR A 445 -5.07 -13.28 -9.35
CA TYR A 445 -5.30 -12.43 -8.18
C TYR A 445 -5.87 -13.22 -6.98
N TYR A 446 -6.73 -14.21 -7.23
CA TYR A 446 -7.33 -15.04 -6.19
C TYR A 446 -6.49 -16.27 -5.82
N GLY A 447 -5.27 -16.39 -6.33
CA GLY A 447 -4.42 -17.57 -6.12
C GLY A 447 -4.88 -18.80 -6.90
N LYS A 448 -5.84 -18.68 -7.82
CA LYS A 448 -6.27 -19.77 -8.70
C LYS A 448 -5.15 -20.06 -9.69
N ARG A 449 -4.84 -21.35 -9.84
CA ARG A 449 -3.79 -21.82 -10.75
C ARG A 449 -4.11 -21.40 -12.20
N ARG A 450 -3.13 -20.82 -12.88
CA ARG A 450 -3.16 -20.54 -14.31
C ARG A 450 -2.62 -21.75 -15.10
N ASN A 451 -3.27 -22.07 -16.21
CA ASN A 451 -2.87 -23.17 -17.11
C ASN A 451 -1.80 -22.69 -18.10
N SER A 452 -1.40 -23.57 -19.05
CA SER A 452 -0.43 -23.23 -20.10
C SER A 452 -0.91 -22.10 -21.04
N THR A 453 -2.23 -21.98 -21.21
CA THR A 453 -2.92 -20.80 -21.70
C THR A 453 -3.79 -20.26 -20.56
N TYR A 454 -3.90 -18.94 -20.44
CA TYR A 454 -4.58 -18.33 -19.30
C TYR A 454 -5.24 -17.02 -19.70
N SER A 455 -6.04 -16.44 -18.82
CA SER A 455 -6.87 -15.29 -19.16
C SER A 455 -6.07 -13.98 -19.18
N ILE A 456 -6.42 -13.07 -20.10
CA ILE A 456 -5.98 -11.67 -20.07
C ILE A 456 -6.61 -10.99 -18.84
N GLY A 457 -5.84 -10.14 -18.16
CA GLY A 457 -6.24 -9.52 -16.91
C GLY A 457 -5.87 -10.35 -15.68
N ALA A 458 -6.36 -9.90 -14.52
CA ALA A 458 -5.92 -10.35 -13.21
C ALA A 458 -6.62 -11.62 -12.69
N VAL A 459 -7.72 -12.06 -13.31
CA VAL A 459 -8.60 -13.13 -12.80
C VAL A 459 -8.90 -14.16 -13.89
N GLU A 460 -8.95 -15.45 -13.52
CA GLU A 460 -9.31 -16.59 -14.41
C GLU A 460 -10.80 -16.93 -14.49
#